data_AF-G8ZSP0-F1
#
_entry.id   AF-G8ZSP0-F1
#
_cell.length_a   1.000
_cell.length_b   1.000
_cell.length_c   1.000
_cell.angle_alpha   90.00
_cell.angle_beta   90.00
_cell.angle_gamma   90.00
#
_symmetry.space_group_name_H-M   'P 1'
#
loop_
_entity.id
_entity.type
_entity.pdbx_description
1 polymer ?
#
loop_
_entity_poly.entity_id
_entity_poly.type
_entity_poly.pdbx_seq_one_letter_code
_entity_poly.pdbx_strand_id
1 'polypeptide(L)'
;MEDDTSSDELLQVYVESLETHIELKRDFLRQVQDVIGGISGPAQPEGDWKDLLAKPLFRPERSDPIGLCMASVSHTTRLETTKEWITHMESHLPGLEAMLENQKGMNYDLGVLIELLEKRLDSTASPTVKKSPQSPEARNEQLWNELEHFVKNYLSMDLVDAEDAGKDLFSDVFPLIKRLLDGDGTLKTTDFHHCSKGLYRLLLRSNLINVVEGPNSVRYVKLLDFANRDLS
;
A
#
# COMPACT_ATOMS: atom_id res chain seq x y z
N MET A 1 -30.40 -55.64 31.90
CA MET A 1 -31.00 -54.42 32.49
C MET A 1 -31.03 -54.51 34.03
N GLU A 2 -30.06 -55.18 34.67
CA GLU A 2 -29.89 -55.18 36.15
C GLU A 2 -28.52 -54.60 36.56
N ASP A 3 -27.67 -54.24 35.59
CA ASP A 3 -26.27 -53.84 35.81
C ASP A 3 -26.12 -52.31 35.96
N ASP A 4 -26.97 -51.52 35.28
CA ASP A 4 -26.91 -50.04 35.32
C ASP A 4 -27.33 -49.47 36.69
N THR A 5 -28.31 -50.08 37.37
CA THR A 5 -28.78 -49.61 38.68
C THR A 5 -27.72 -49.73 39.77
N SER A 6 -26.87 -50.76 39.72
CA SER A 6 -25.79 -50.93 40.70
C SER A 6 -24.66 -49.91 40.51
N SER A 7 -24.40 -49.47 39.27
CA SER A 7 -23.35 -48.50 38.97
C SER A 7 -23.74 -47.09 39.40
N ASP A 8 -25.00 -46.71 39.20
CA ASP A 8 -25.50 -45.39 39.59
C ASP A 8 -25.53 -45.21 41.12
N GLU A 9 -25.91 -46.25 41.86
CA GLU A 9 -25.84 -46.24 43.33
C GLU A 9 -24.41 -46.08 43.86
N LEU A 10 -23.43 -46.78 43.24
CA LEU A 10 -22.02 -46.64 43.60
C LEU A 10 -21.47 -45.25 43.28
N LEU A 11 -21.88 -44.67 42.15
CA LEU A 11 -21.51 -43.30 41.78
C LEU A 11 -22.07 -42.29 42.77
N GLN A 12 -23.32 -42.46 43.19
CA GLN A 12 -23.95 -41.57 44.16
C GLN A 12 -23.25 -41.61 45.52
N VAL A 13 -22.92 -42.80 46.03
CA VAL A 13 -22.12 -42.95 47.27
C VAL A 13 -20.74 -42.30 47.13
N TYR A 14 -20.11 -42.41 45.96
CA TYR A 14 -18.84 -41.74 45.70
C TYR A 14 -18.96 -40.21 45.67
N VAL A 15 -20.05 -39.66 45.12
CA VAL A 15 -20.34 -38.21 45.14
C VAL A 15 -20.56 -37.71 46.56
N GLU A 16 -21.36 -38.41 47.37
CA GLU A 16 -21.59 -38.06 48.78
C GLU A 16 -20.30 -38.10 49.60
N SER A 17 -19.42 -39.07 49.34
CA SER A 17 -18.08 -39.14 49.93
C SER A 17 -17.19 -37.97 49.51
N LEU A 18 -17.23 -37.57 48.23
CA LEU A 18 -16.51 -36.41 47.71
C LEU A 18 -16.95 -35.12 48.40
N GLU A 19 -18.25 -34.89 48.52
CA GLU A 19 -18.81 -33.71 49.18
C GLU A 19 -18.36 -33.63 50.64
N THR A 20 -18.45 -34.75 51.36
CA THR A 20 -17.97 -34.85 52.75
C THR A 20 -16.48 -34.48 52.86
N HIS A 21 -15.64 -35.05 51.99
CA HIS A 21 -14.20 -34.73 51.99
C HIS A 21 -13.88 -33.29 51.57
N ILE A 22 -14.70 -32.66 50.71
CA ILE A 22 -14.58 -31.25 50.35
C ILE A 22 -14.93 -30.36 51.54
N GLU A 23 -16.00 -30.65 52.27
CA GLU A 23 -16.40 -29.91 53.46
C GLU A 23 -15.34 -29.99 54.56
N LEU A 24 -14.84 -31.20 54.85
CA LEU A 24 -13.75 -31.39 55.82
C LEU A 24 -12.50 -30.56 55.47
N LYS A 25 -12.12 -30.52 54.19
CA LYS A 25 -10.99 -29.70 53.73
C LYS A 25 -11.27 -28.19 53.83
N ARG A 26 -12.50 -27.75 53.54
CA ARG A 26 -12.92 -26.35 53.72
C ARG A 26 -12.88 -25.94 55.18
N ASP A 27 -13.34 -26.79 56.08
CA ASP A 27 -13.31 -26.53 57.53
C ASP A 27 -11.88 -26.53 58.07
N PHE A 28 -11.02 -27.46 57.63
CA PHE A 28 -9.59 -27.44 57.95
C PHE A 28 -8.94 -26.14 57.50
N LEU A 29 -9.22 -25.69 56.26
CA LEU A 29 -8.68 -24.46 55.72
C LEU A 29 -9.18 -23.24 56.51
N ARG A 30 -10.45 -23.20 56.89
CA ARG A 30 -11.01 -22.13 57.74
C ARG A 30 -10.31 -22.07 59.10
N GLN A 31 -10.14 -23.22 59.76
CA GLN A 31 -9.42 -23.30 61.04
C GLN A 31 -7.97 -22.80 60.91
N VAL A 32 -7.27 -23.18 59.84
CA VAL A 32 -5.91 -22.70 59.57
C VAL A 32 -5.89 -21.19 59.34
N GLN A 33 -6.85 -20.64 58.58
CA GLN A 33 -6.96 -19.20 58.35
C GLN A 33 -7.26 -18.43 59.64
N ASP A 34 -8.14 -18.95 60.49
CA ASP A 34 -8.48 -18.34 61.78
C ASP A 34 -7.27 -18.31 62.72
N VAL A 35 -6.49 -19.40 62.76
CA VAL A 35 -5.23 -19.46 63.52
C VAL A 35 -4.21 -18.47 62.99
N ILE A 36 -4.00 -18.43 61.66
CA ILE A 36 -3.08 -17.47 61.03
C ILE A 36 -3.53 -16.02 61.30
N GLY A 37 -4.83 -15.73 61.19
CA GLY A 37 -5.39 -14.41 61.46
C GLY A 37 -5.30 -13.99 62.93
N GLY A 38 -5.31 -14.96 63.85
CA GLY A 38 -5.11 -14.74 65.28
C GLY A 38 -3.65 -14.48 65.68
N ILE A 39 -2.68 -14.81 64.82
CA ILE A 39 -1.26 -14.50 65.03
C ILE A 39 -1.01 -13.04 64.62
N SER A 40 -1.01 -12.12 65.59
CA SER A 40 -0.69 -10.71 65.38
C SER A 40 0.75 -10.40 65.80
N GLY A 41 1.55 -9.88 64.87
CA GLY A 41 2.92 -9.43 65.13
C GLY A 41 3.80 -9.48 63.86
N PRO A 42 4.94 -8.75 63.82
CA PRO A 42 5.88 -8.87 62.71
C PRO A 42 6.46 -10.29 62.72
N ALA A 43 6.10 -11.10 61.73
CA ALA A 43 6.67 -12.42 61.51
C ALA A 43 8.14 -12.26 61.11
N GLN A 44 9.05 -12.26 62.08
CA GLN A 44 10.44 -12.59 61.79
C GLN A 44 10.50 -14.09 61.54
N PRO A 45 10.95 -14.54 60.36
CA PRO A 45 11.15 -15.96 60.10
C PRO A 45 12.36 -16.45 60.90
N GLU A 46 12.17 -16.77 62.18
CA GLU A 46 13.16 -17.47 63.01
C GLU A 46 13.15 -19.01 62.75
N GLY A 47 12.61 -19.45 61.61
CA GLY A 47 12.52 -20.86 61.25
C GLY A 47 13.44 -21.23 60.08
N ASP A 48 14.19 -22.32 60.22
CA ASP A 48 14.96 -22.90 59.12
C ASP A 48 13.98 -23.52 58.11
N TRP A 49 13.90 -22.96 56.89
CA TRP A 49 13.08 -23.49 55.81
C TRP A 49 13.37 -24.98 55.51
N LYS A 50 14.58 -25.45 55.84
CA LYS A 50 14.94 -26.87 55.72
C LYS A 50 14.06 -27.76 56.60
N ASP A 51 13.70 -27.31 57.80
CA ASP A 51 12.87 -28.08 58.72
C ASP A 51 11.41 -28.14 58.28
N LEU A 52 10.90 -27.06 57.68
CA LEU A 52 9.56 -27.01 57.10
C LEU A 52 9.46 -27.95 55.89
N LEU A 53 10.46 -27.93 55.00
CA LEU A 53 10.49 -28.78 53.81
C LEU A 53 10.76 -30.25 54.13
N ALA A 54 11.30 -30.56 55.31
CA ALA A 54 11.57 -31.92 55.75
C ALA A 54 10.30 -32.75 56.03
N LYS A 55 9.16 -32.10 56.29
CA LYS A 55 7.91 -32.80 56.65
C LYS A 55 6.71 -32.29 55.85
N PRO A 56 5.93 -33.18 55.20
CA PRO A 56 4.69 -32.76 54.55
C PRO A 56 3.67 -32.29 55.59
N LEU A 57 3.10 -31.11 55.34
CA LEU A 57 2.15 -30.44 56.26
C LEU A 57 0.74 -31.06 56.22
N PHE A 58 0.37 -31.67 55.10
CA PHE A 58 -0.91 -32.33 54.94
C PHE A 58 -0.68 -33.76 54.45
N ARG A 59 -1.29 -34.73 55.14
CA ARG A 59 -1.29 -36.14 54.73
C ARG A 59 -2.74 -36.55 54.47
N PRO A 60 -3.09 -36.91 53.23
CA PRO A 60 -4.43 -37.36 52.93
C PRO A 60 -4.73 -38.67 53.66
N GLU A 61 -5.98 -38.82 54.09
CA GLU A 61 -6.47 -40.08 54.66
C GLU A 61 -6.62 -41.15 53.57
N ARG A 62 -6.72 -42.42 53.98
CA ARG A 62 -6.84 -43.53 53.01
C ARG A 62 -8.12 -43.48 52.18
N SER A 63 -9.18 -42.87 52.70
CA SER A 63 -10.45 -42.66 52.00
C SER A 63 -10.46 -41.39 51.15
N ASP A 64 -9.45 -40.52 51.24
CA ASP A 64 -9.44 -39.24 50.53
C ASP A 64 -9.34 -39.48 49.00
N PRO A 65 -10.36 -39.10 48.23
CA PRO A 65 -10.38 -39.32 46.77
C PRO A 65 -9.48 -38.36 45.99
N ILE A 66 -8.68 -37.51 46.67
CA ILE A 66 -7.85 -36.46 46.05
C ILE A 66 -6.98 -36.96 44.88
N GLY A 67 -6.44 -38.18 44.96
CA GLY A 67 -5.64 -38.75 43.88
C GLY A 67 -6.43 -38.93 42.58
N LEU A 68 -7.64 -39.47 42.68
CA LEU A 68 -8.53 -39.67 41.54
C LEU A 68 -9.07 -38.34 41.02
N CYS A 69 -9.44 -37.41 41.90
CA CYS A 69 -9.88 -36.06 41.52
C CYS A 69 -8.80 -35.31 40.74
N MET A 70 -7.57 -35.28 41.26
CA MET A 70 -6.46 -34.57 40.63
C MET A 70 -6.08 -35.20 39.30
N ALA A 71 -6.05 -36.54 39.22
CA ALA A 71 -5.80 -37.23 37.97
C ALA A 71 -6.89 -36.93 36.94
N SER A 72 -8.17 -37.00 37.33
CA SER A 72 -9.31 -36.76 36.44
C SER A 72 -9.33 -35.33 35.92
N VAL A 73 -9.23 -34.32 36.80
CA VAL A 73 -9.18 -32.90 36.41
C VAL A 73 -7.96 -32.62 35.54
N SER A 74 -6.77 -33.08 35.94
CA SER A 74 -5.55 -32.88 35.16
C SER A 74 -5.65 -33.47 33.75
N HIS A 75 -6.19 -34.69 33.62
CA HIS A 75 -6.34 -35.33 32.31
C HIS A 75 -7.42 -34.69 31.44
N THR A 76 -8.58 -34.35 32.02
CA THR A 76 -9.69 -33.71 31.29
C THR A 76 -9.29 -32.33 30.82
N THR A 77 -8.79 -31.48 31.73
CA THR A 77 -8.30 -30.14 31.38
C THR A 77 -7.20 -30.21 30.33
N ARG A 78 -6.19 -31.09 30.50
CA ARG A 78 -5.12 -31.22 29.50
C ARG A 78 -5.66 -31.64 28.14
N LEU A 79 -6.63 -32.54 28.09
CA LEU A 79 -7.23 -32.99 26.83
C LEU A 79 -7.98 -31.84 26.14
N GLU A 80 -8.78 -31.10 26.90
CA GLU A 80 -9.54 -29.95 26.40
C GLU A 80 -8.61 -28.85 25.89
N THR A 81 -7.64 -28.42 26.71
CA THR A 81 -6.70 -27.35 26.32
C THR A 81 -5.82 -27.78 25.15
N THR A 82 -5.46 -29.06 25.05
CA THR A 82 -4.69 -29.56 23.90
C THR A 82 -5.53 -29.55 22.63
N LYS A 83 -6.82 -29.91 22.70
CA LYS A 83 -7.72 -29.82 21.55
C LYS A 83 -7.89 -28.38 21.09
N GLU A 84 -8.14 -27.46 22.01
CA GLU A 84 -8.23 -26.03 21.71
C GLU A 84 -6.96 -25.49 21.05
N TRP A 85 -5.79 -25.88 21.58
CA TRP A 85 -4.51 -25.50 21.00
C TRP A 85 -4.30 -26.04 19.58
N ILE A 86 -4.66 -27.32 19.35
CA ILE A 86 -4.57 -27.93 18.03
C ILE A 86 -5.49 -27.20 17.05
N THR A 87 -6.75 -26.96 17.42
CA THR A 87 -7.70 -26.23 16.57
C THR A 87 -7.21 -24.81 16.25
N HIS A 88 -6.64 -24.13 17.25
CA HIS A 88 -6.03 -22.82 17.03
C HIS A 88 -4.86 -22.89 16.02
N MET A 89 -3.97 -23.88 16.15
CA MET A 89 -2.86 -24.09 15.22
C MET A 89 -3.31 -24.48 13.82
N GLU A 90 -4.28 -25.38 13.69
CA GLU A 90 -4.86 -25.77 12.40
C GLU A 90 -5.50 -24.58 11.69
N SER A 91 -6.10 -23.64 12.43
CA SER A 91 -6.66 -22.42 11.84
C SER A 91 -5.60 -21.43 11.36
N HIS A 92 -4.44 -21.39 12.02
CA HIS A 92 -3.40 -20.40 11.75
C HIS A 92 -2.37 -20.87 10.70
N LEU A 93 -2.12 -22.18 10.64
CA LEU A 93 -1.12 -22.79 9.76
C LEU A 93 -1.31 -22.48 8.27
N PRO A 94 -2.53 -22.54 7.69
CA PRO A 94 -2.74 -22.18 6.28
C PRO A 94 -2.37 -20.72 5.97
N GLY A 95 -2.62 -19.81 6.92
CA GLY A 95 -2.25 -18.40 6.78
C GLY A 95 -0.74 -18.20 6.73
N LEU A 96 0.00 -18.94 7.57
CA LEU A 96 1.46 -18.97 7.57
C LEU A 96 2.03 -19.56 6.29
N GLU A 97 1.46 -20.67 5.80
CA GLU A 97 1.88 -21.29 4.53
C GLU A 97 1.67 -20.35 3.34
N ALA A 98 0.51 -19.67 3.27
CA ALA A 98 0.22 -18.69 2.23
C ALA A 98 1.18 -17.48 2.30
N MET A 99 1.48 -16.98 3.51
CA MET A 99 2.43 -15.89 3.69
C MET A 99 3.84 -16.30 3.23
N LEU A 100 4.27 -17.51 3.57
CA LEU A 100 5.57 -18.04 3.18
C LEU A 100 5.70 -18.18 1.66
N GLU A 101 4.64 -18.64 0.98
CA GLU A 101 4.65 -18.74 -0.49
C GLU A 101 4.68 -17.37 -1.16
N ASN A 102 3.92 -16.40 -0.66
CA ASN A 102 3.96 -15.02 -1.14
C ASN A 102 5.37 -14.41 -0.97
N GLN A 103 6.01 -14.65 0.17
CA GLN A 103 7.34 -14.12 0.42
C GLN A 103 8.41 -14.77 -0.47
N LYS A 104 8.28 -16.06 -0.79
CA LYS A 104 9.13 -16.71 -1.79
C LYS A 104 8.96 -16.09 -3.18
N GLY A 105 7.72 -15.87 -3.62
CA GLY A 105 7.43 -15.22 -4.90
C GLY A 105 8.04 -13.81 -4.97
N MET A 106 7.83 -13.00 -3.94
CA MET A 106 8.41 -11.66 -3.87
C MET A 106 9.94 -11.68 -3.88
N ASN A 107 10.57 -12.61 -3.16
CA ASN A 107 12.02 -12.75 -3.16
C ASN A 107 12.55 -13.16 -4.55
N TYR A 108 11.84 -14.01 -5.27
CA TYR A 108 12.17 -14.36 -6.65
C TYR A 108 12.10 -13.13 -7.56
N ASP A 109 11.00 -12.38 -7.52
CA ASP A 109 10.81 -11.18 -8.33
C ASP A 109 11.87 -10.11 -8.04
N LEU A 110 12.23 -9.93 -6.76
CA LEU A 110 13.33 -9.04 -6.36
C LEU A 110 14.68 -9.51 -6.89
N GLY A 111 14.93 -10.83 -6.90
CA GLY A 111 16.12 -11.41 -7.53
C GLY A 111 16.20 -11.08 -9.02
N VAL A 112 15.10 -11.26 -9.74
CA VAL A 112 15.00 -10.90 -11.17
C VAL A 112 15.21 -9.40 -11.38
N LEU A 113 14.63 -8.55 -10.53
CA LEU A 113 14.83 -7.10 -10.61
C LEU A 113 16.29 -6.72 -10.42
N ILE A 114 16.99 -7.34 -9.47
CA ILE A 114 18.43 -7.13 -9.24
C ILE A 114 19.21 -7.51 -10.49
N GLU A 115 18.97 -8.69 -11.08
CA GLU A 115 19.64 -9.12 -12.32
C GLU A 115 19.41 -8.13 -13.48
N LEU A 116 18.19 -7.61 -13.62
CA LEU A 116 17.86 -6.61 -14.63
C LEU A 116 18.57 -5.27 -14.38
N LEU A 117 18.71 -4.86 -13.13
CA LEU A 117 19.42 -3.63 -12.75
C LEU A 117 20.93 -3.78 -12.94
N GLU A 118 21.51 -4.92 -12.61
CA GLU A 118 22.92 -5.23 -12.87
C GLU A 118 23.21 -5.24 -14.37
N LYS A 119 22.38 -5.92 -15.17
CA LYS A 119 22.48 -5.90 -16.64
C LYS A 119 22.33 -4.48 -17.21
N ARG A 120 21.48 -3.64 -16.61
CA ARG A 120 21.36 -2.22 -16.98
C ARG A 120 22.64 -1.46 -16.66
N LEU A 121 23.23 -1.67 -15.50
CA LEU A 121 24.47 -1.02 -15.08
C LEU A 121 25.60 -1.37 -16.05
N ASP A 122 25.72 -2.65 -16.41
CA ASP A 122 26.72 -3.14 -17.37
C ASP A 122 26.50 -2.58 -18.79
N SER A 123 25.24 -2.32 -19.18
CA SER A 123 24.89 -1.74 -20.49
C SER A 123 24.90 -0.20 -20.52
N THR A 124 24.92 0.48 -19.37
CA THR A 124 25.02 1.95 -19.28
C THR A 124 26.41 2.53 -19.56
N ALA A 125 27.38 1.71 -19.99
CA ALA A 125 28.60 2.21 -20.65
C ALA A 125 28.31 2.93 -21.99
N SER A 126 27.09 2.84 -22.52
CA SER A 126 26.61 3.69 -23.61
C SER A 126 26.03 5.00 -23.07
N PRO A 127 26.43 6.17 -23.61
CA PRO A 127 26.02 7.48 -23.09
C PRO A 127 24.54 7.68 -23.40
N THR A 128 23.69 7.23 -22.48
CA THR A 128 22.27 7.52 -22.53
C THR A 128 22.13 9.02 -22.29
N VAL A 129 21.74 9.71 -23.36
CA VAL A 129 21.41 11.13 -23.42
C VAL A 129 20.75 11.54 -22.11
N LYS A 130 21.49 12.29 -21.30
CA LYS A 130 20.96 13.01 -20.14
C LYS A 130 19.93 13.99 -20.68
N LYS A 131 18.68 13.56 -20.84
CA LYS A 131 17.56 14.48 -20.84
C LYS A 131 17.48 14.98 -19.40
N SER A 132 18.25 16.02 -19.10
CA SER A 132 18.01 16.81 -17.91
C SER A 132 16.53 17.24 -17.98
N PRO A 133 15.81 17.25 -16.84
CA PRO A 133 14.52 17.89 -16.80
C PRO A 133 14.76 19.38 -17.10
N GLN A 134 14.56 19.78 -18.36
CA GLN A 134 14.55 21.18 -18.74
C GLN A 134 13.36 21.85 -18.07
N SER A 135 13.57 23.05 -17.52
CA SER A 135 12.45 23.85 -17.04
C SER A 135 11.50 24.14 -18.21
N PRO A 136 10.19 24.33 -17.94
CA PRO A 136 9.24 24.70 -18.98
C PRO A 136 9.68 25.95 -19.76
N GLU A 137 10.32 26.90 -19.07
CA GLU A 137 10.89 28.12 -19.65
C GLU A 137 12.03 27.82 -20.63
N ALA A 138 13.01 27.01 -20.23
CA ALA A 138 14.13 26.62 -21.10
C ALA A 138 13.66 25.81 -22.31
N ARG A 139 12.64 24.96 -22.11
CA ARG A 139 12.01 24.21 -23.21
C ARG A 139 11.24 25.14 -24.15
N ASN A 140 10.53 26.13 -23.64
CA ASN A 140 9.82 27.11 -24.45
C ASN A 140 10.81 27.94 -25.28
N GLU A 141 11.89 28.42 -24.68
CA GLU A 141 12.96 29.14 -25.39
C GLU A 141 13.58 28.27 -26.50
N GLN A 142 13.86 27.00 -26.21
CA GLN A 142 14.35 26.05 -27.22
C GLN A 142 13.35 25.88 -28.37
N LEU A 143 12.06 25.72 -28.08
CA LEU A 143 11.01 25.58 -29.10
C LEU A 143 10.87 26.85 -29.95
N TRP A 144 11.00 28.04 -29.36
CA TRP A 144 11.01 29.30 -30.11
C TRP A 144 12.22 29.39 -31.04
N ASN A 145 13.41 29.00 -30.58
CA ASN A 145 14.62 28.98 -31.39
C ASN A 145 14.54 27.94 -32.53
N GLU A 146 13.98 26.76 -32.27
CA GLU A 146 13.73 25.74 -33.29
C GLU A 146 12.69 26.21 -34.32
N LEU A 147 11.62 26.88 -33.87
CA LEU A 147 10.62 27.47 -34.75
C LEU A 147 11.21 28.59 -35.61
N GLU A 148 12.02 29.48 -35.04
CA GLU A 148 12.70 30.54 -35.77
C GLU A 148 13.61 29.96 -36.87
N HIS A 149 14.42 28.97 -36.51
CA HIS A 149 15.28 28.26 -37.46
C HIS A 149 14.47 27.56 -38.55
N PHE A 150 13.37 26.90 -38.19
CA PHE A 150 12.49 26.24 -39.14
C PHE A 150 11.87 27.22 -40.14
N VAL A 151 11.35 28.34 -39.64
CA VAL A 151 10.74 29.35 -40.48
C VAL A 151 11.77 29.96 -41.41
N LYS A 152 12.95 30.32 -40.91
CA LYS A 152 14.02 30.94 -41.70
C LYS A 152 14.55 30.02 -42.81
N ASN A 153 14.81 28.75 -42.48
CA ASN A 153 15.55 27.86 -43.36
C ASN A 153 14.69 26.96 -44.25
N TYR A 154 13.41 26.74 -43.91
CA TYR A 154 12.54 25.84 -44.65
C TYR A 154 11.26 26.55 -45.10
N LEU A 155 10.48 27.08 -44.15
CA LEU A 155 9.16 27.63 -44.49
C LEU A 155 9.25 28.87 -45.40
N SER A 156 10.22 29.76 -45.13
CA SER A 156 10.40 30.98 -45.93
C SER A 156 10.85 30.65 -47.35
N MET A 157 11.58 29.55 -47.56
CA MET A 157 12.04 29.13 -48.90
C MET A 157 10.92 28.48 -49.71
N ASP A 158 10.08 27.65 -49.07
CA ASP A 158 8.96 26.96 -49.72
C ASP A 158 7.78 27.88 -50.09
N LEU A 159 7.71 29.07 -49.49
CA LEU A 159 6.67 30.07 -49.72
C LEU A 159 7.02 31.11 -50.82
N VAL A 160 8.23 31.05 -51.38
CA VAL A 160 8.69 32.00 -52.42
C VAL A 160 7.98 31.70 -53.74
N ASP A 161 7.13 32.63 -54.19
CA ASP A 161 6.67 32.67 -55.58
C ASP A 161 7.79 33.23 -56.49
N ALA A 162 7.84 32.79 -57.75
CA ALA A 162 8.91 33.10 -58.70
C ALA A 162 9.15 34.61 -58.97
N GLU A 163 8.19 35.46 -58.60
CA GLU A 163 8.25 36.93 -58.78
C GLU A 163 8.91 37.68 -57.61
N ASP A 164 9.07 37.06 -56.43
CA ASP A 164 9.50 37.72 -55.19
C ASP A 164 10.83 37.17 -54.61
N ALA A 165 11.62 36.49 -55.45
CA ALA A 165 12.84 35.74 -55.09
C ALA A 165 14.04 36.56 -54.52
N GLY A 166 13.80 37.74 -53.95
CA GLY A 166 14.82 38.58 -53.33
C GLY A 166 14.34 39.41 -52.13
N LYS A 167 13.10 39.21 -51.65
CA LYS A 167 12.60 39.84 -50.42
C LYS A 167 12.83 38.96 -49.21
N ASP A 168 13.09 39.59 -48.07
CA ASP A 168 13.38 38.91 -46.81
C ASP A 168 12.07 38.36 -46.18
N LEU A 169 11.47 37.33 -46.82
CA LEU A 169 10.16 36.75 -46.46
C LEU A 169 10.07 36.31 -44.99
N PHE A 170 11.21 35.95 -44.39
CA PHE A 170 11.28 35.63 -42.96
C PHE A 170 10.78 36.78 -42.08
N SER A 171 11.13 38.03 -42.44
CA SER A 171 10.75 39.23 -41.69
C SER A 171 9.24 39.52 -41.74
N ASP A 172 8.54 39.04 -42.77
CA ASP A 172 7.10 39.19 -42.93
C ASP A 172 6.32 38.00 -42.34
N VAL A 173 6.87 36.79 -42.45
CA VAL A 173 6.19 35.54 -42.05
C VAL A 173 6.31 35.26 -40.55
N PHE A 174 7.48 35.46 -39.95
CA PHE A 174 7.71 35.14 -38.54
C PHE A 174 6.88 35.98 -37.56
N PRO A 175 6.70 37.31 -37.75
CA PRO A 175 5.82 38.10 -36.89
C PRO A 175 4.34 37.68 -36.97
N LEU A 176 3.88 37.21 -38.14
CA LEU A 176 2.52 36.69 -38.30
C LEU A 176 2.34 35.38 -37.50
N ILE A 177 3.32 34.47 -37.55
CA ILE A 177 3.31 33.23 -36.75
C ILE A 177 3.35 33.56 -35.25
N LYS A 178 4.16 34.53 -34.83
CA LYS A 178 4.22 34.97 -33.44
C LYS A 178 2.87 35.53 -32.97
N ARG A 179 2.23 36.40 -33.76
CA ARG A 179 0.89 36.93 -33.46
C ARG A 179 -0.18 35.83 -33.39
N LEU A 180 -0.09 34.81 -34.24
CA LEU A 180 -0.99 33.65 -34.19
C LEU A 180 -0.81 32.81 -32.91
N LEU A 181 0.44 32.60 -32.48
CA LEU A 181 0.78 31.84 -31.26
C LEU A 181 0.46 32.60 -29.97
N ASP A 182 0.62 33.93 -29.96
CA ASP A 182 0.27 34.79 -28.82
C ASP A 182 -1.26 34.99 -28.67
N GLY A 183 -2.07 34.39 -29.56
CA GLY A 183 -3.52 34.42 -29.47
C GLY A 183 -4.15 35.76 -29.88
N ASP A 184 -3.53 36.50 -30.81
CA ASP A 184 -4.04 37.78 -31.27
C ASP A 184 -5.42 37.65 -31.93
N GLY A 185 -6.46 38.15 -31.24
CA GLY A 185 -7.85 38.15 -31.73
C GLY A 185 -8.13 39.18 -32.83
N THR A 186 -7.15 40.02 -33.20
CA THR A 186 -7.30 41.11 -34.17
C THR A 186 -6.72 40.80 -35.54
N LEU A 187 -6.10 39.63 -35.73
CA LEU A 187 -5.46 39.24 -36.98
C LEU A 187 -6.49 39.07 -38.10
N LYS A 188 -6.37 39.85 -39.17
CA LYS A 188 -7.31 39.84 -40.30
C LYS A 188 -6.74 39.08 -41.49
N THR A 189 -7.61 38.57 -42.35
CA THR A 189 -7.19 38.00 -43.65
C THR A 189 -6.46 39.00 -44.54
N THR A 190 -6.65 40.31 -44.31
CA THR A 190 -5.96 41.40 -45.01
C THR A 190 -4.52 41.62 -44.55
N ASP A 191 -4.15 41.11 -43.37
CA ASP A 191 -2.80 41.25 -42.82
C ASP A 191 -1.82 40.27 -43.50
N PHE A 192 -2.36 39.22 -44.13
CA PHE A 192 -1.61 38.32 -45.00
C PHE A 192 -1.39 38.98 -46.37
N HIS A 193 -0.30 39.74 -46.47
CA HIS A 193 0.16 40.39 -47.71
C HIS A 193 0.54 39.37 -48.79
N HIS A 194 0.75 39.81 -50.03
CA HIS A 194 1.02 38.93 -51.19
C HIS A 194 2.08 37.86 -50.92
N CYS A 195 3.18 38.20 -50.23
CA CYS A 195 4.27 37.27 -49.91
C CYS A 195 3.95 36.25 -48.79
N SER A 196 2.86 36.44 -48.04
CA SER A 196 2.44 35.56 -46.93
C SER A 196 1.13 34.79 -47.24
N LYS A 197 0.60 34.92 -48.45
CA LYS A 197 -0.60 34.19 -48.91
C LYS A 197 -0.40 32.67 -48.91
N GLY A 198 0.81 32.20 -49.20
CA GLY A 198 1.14 30.78 -49.15
C GLY A 198 1.03 30.21 -47.73
N LEU A 199 1.43 30.99 -46.71
CA LEU A 199 1.27 30.62 -45.30
C LEU A 199 -0.21 30.48 -44.92
N TYR A 200 -1.03 31.47 -45.31
CA TYR A 200 -2.47 31.42 -45.07
C TYR A 200 -3.11 30.18 -45.71
N ARG A 201 -2.74 29.85 -46.96
CA ARG A 201 -3.22 28.64 -47.64
C ARG A 201 -2.77 27.36 -46.95
N LEU A 202 -1.54 27.31 -46.45
CA LEU A 202 -0.98 26.16 -45.75
C LEU A 202 -1.69 25.93 -44.42
N LEU A 203 -1.89 26.99 -43.64
CA LEU A 203 -2.63 26.95 -42.37
C LEU A 203 -4.10 26.56 -42.57
N LEU A 204 -4.74 27.06 -43.63
CA LEU A 204 -6.12 26.70 -43.97
C LEU A 204 -6.23 25.24 -44.43
N ARG A 205 -5.31 24.76 -45.28
CA ARG A 205 -5.31 23.38 -45.78
C ARG A 205 -5.00 22.36 -44.69
N SER A 206 -4.21 22.74 -43.70
CA SER A 206 -3.88 21.90 -42.54
C SER A 206 -4.94 21.96 -41.44
N ASN A 207 -6.02 22.73 -41.62
CA ASN A 207 -7.09 22.93 -40.63
C ASN A 207 -6.59 23.41 -39.26
N LEU A 208 -5.50 24.19 -39.23
CA LEU A 208 -4.90 24.70 -37.98
C LEU A 208 -5.47 26.06 -37.57
N ILE A 209 -6.23 26.71 -38.46
CA ILE A 209 -6.85 28.02 -38.23
C ILE A 209 -8.37 27.97 -38.40
N ASN A 210 -9.06 28.73 -37.56
CA ASN A 210 -10.48 29.04 -37.67
C ASN A 210 -10.66 30.45 -38.20
N VAL A 211 -11.46 30.59 -39.26
CA VAL A 211 -11.83 31.90 -39.82
C VAL A 211 -13.19 32.28 -39.26
N VAL A 212 -13.22 33.30 -38.39
CA VAL A 212 -14.45 33.81 -37.76
C VAL A 212 -14.84 35.11 -38.45
N GLU A 213 -16.07 35.20 -38.94
CA GLU A 213 -16.61 36.45 -39.49
C GLU A 213 -17.03 37.38 -38.35
N GLY A 214 -16.36 38.53 -38.24
CA GLY A 214 -16.68 39.55 -37.26
C GLY A 214 -17.68 40.59 -37.77
N PRO A 215 -18.08 41.53 -36.91
CA PRO A 215 -18.95 42.63 -37.32
C PRO A 215 -18.26 43.45 -38.42
N ASN A 216 -18.98 43.71 -39.53
CA ASN A 216 -18.55 44.41 -40.75
C ASN A 216 -17.87 43.55 -41.84
N SER A 217 -18.18 42.26 -41.96
CA SER A 217 -17.65 41.36 -43.02
C SER A 217 -16.11 41.21 -43.02
N VAL A 218 -15.47 41.55 -41.90
CA VAL A 218 -14.04 41.35 -41.70
C VAL A 218 -13.80 39.95 -41.16
N ARG A 219 -12.99 39.17 -41.87
CA ARG A 219 -12.62 37.81 -41.49
C ARG A 219 -11.40 37.83 -40.57
N TYR A 220 -11.59 37.36 -39.35
CA TYR A 220 -10.53 37.20 -38.36
C TYR A 220 -9.99 35.78 -38.39
N VAL A 221 -8.66 35.64 -38.31
CA VAL A 221 -7.97 34.35 -38.31
C VAL A 221 -7.53 34.05 -36.89
N LYS A 222 -8.02 32.95 -36.33
CA LYS A 222 -7.61 32.47 -35.01
C LYS A 222 -6.98 31.09 -35.14
N LEU A 223 -5.89 30.86 -34.41
CA LEU A 223 -5.31 29.53 -34.29
C LEU A 223 -6.26 28.63 -33.50
N LEU A 224 -6.30 27.34 -33.85
CA LEU A 224 -7.04 26.36 -33.06
C LEU A 224 -6.43 26.28 -31.65
N ASP A 225 -7.28 26.16 -30.62
CA ASP A 225 -6.80 26.06 -29.25
C ASP A 225 -6.26 24.64 -28.99
N PHE A 226 -4.94 24.50 -29.02
CA PHE A 226 -4.26 23.24 -28.70
C PHE A 226 -4.12 23.00 -27.19
N ALA A 227 -4.46 23.97 -26.35
CA ALA A 227 -4.43 23.85 -24.89
C ALA A 227 -5.79 23.42 -24.31
N ASN A 228 -6.88 23.65 -25.04
CA ASN A 228 -8.21 23.28 -24.59
C ASN A 228 -8.43 21.76 -24.69
N ARG A 229 -8.64 21.12 -23.55
CA ARG A 229 -8.89 19.66 -23.43
C ARG A 229 -10.36 19.29 -23.55
N ASP A 230 -11.24 20.26 -23.81
CA ASP A 230 -12.68 20.07 -23.66
C ASP A 230 -13.38 19.32 -24.82
N LEU A 231 -12.64 18.71 -25.77
CA LEU A 231 -13.19 17.78 -26.75
C LEU A 231 -12.25 16.59 -26.98
N SER A 232 -12.40 15.56 -26.13
CA SER A 232 -12.21 14.15 -26.50
C SER A 232 -13.42 13.36 -26.06
#